data_AF-A0A2D0L0D2-F1
#
_entry.id   AF-A0A2D0L0D2-F1
#
_cell.length_a   1.000
_cell.length_b   1.000
_cell.length_c   1.000
_cell.angle_alpha   90.00
_cell.angle_beta   90.00
_cell.angle_gamma   90.00
#
_symmetry.space_group_name_H-M   'P 1'
#
loop_
_entity.id
_entity.type
_entity.pdbx_description
1 polymer ?
#
loop_
_entity_poly.entity_id
_entity_poly.type
_entity_poly.pdbx_seq_one_letter_code
_entity_poly.pdbx_strand_id
1 'polypeptide(L)' 'MSKSKNPRTPNYKLGDRVYLNSGGPEMTISDIELQIRTDEFTGTYRCQWFGGKKLERGTFPEESLTQTNPKS' A
#
# COMPACT_ATOMS: atom_id res chain seq x y z
N MET A 1 -19.15 10.22 -16.75
CA MET A 1 -18.36 9.75 -15.60
C MET A 1 -16.91 10.07 -15.85
N SER A 2 -16.35 11.01 -15.08
CA SER A 2 -15.03 11.60 -15.31
C SER A 2 -13.93 10.57 -15.01
N LYS A 3 -13.24 10.09 -16.04
CA LYS A 3 -11.97 9.36 -15.86
C LYS A 3 -10.88 10.42 -15.69
N SER A 4 -10.31 10.50 -14.49
CA SER A 4 -9.14 11.36 -14.25
C SER A 4 -8.02 10.96 -15.23
N LYS A 5 -7.44 11.94 -15.89
CA LYS A 5 -6.69 11.82 -17.15
C LYS A 5 -5.19 11.52 -17.00
N ASN A 6 -4.70 11.15 -15.81
CA ASN A 6 -3.27 10.84 -15.63
C ASN A 6 -3.06 9.47 -14.99
N PRO A 7 -2.21 8.61 -15.58
CA PRO A 7 -1.79 7.37 -14.92
C PRO A 7 -1.03 7.72 -13.64
N ARG A 8 -1.41 7.08 -12.53
CA ARG A 8 -0.69 7.20 -11.26
C ARG A 8 0.57 6.35 -11.33
N THR A 9 1.68 6.87 -10.79
CA THR A 9 2.90 6.09 -10.59
C THR A 9 2.93 5.64 -9.13
N PRO A 10 3.14 4.35 -8.83
CA PRO A 10 3.28 3.88 -7.46
C PRO A 10 4.46 4.56 -6.75
N ASN A 11 4.24 5.12 -5.57
CA ASN A 11 5.30 5.66 -4.71
C ASN A 11 6.11 4.58 -3.98
N TYR A 12 5.52 3.40 -3.78
CA TYR A 12 6.16 2.29 -3.07
C TYR A 12 6.38 1.10 -4.00
N LYS A 13 7.41 0.31 -3.68
CA LYS A 13 7.73 -0.95 -4.40
C LYS A 13 7.47 -2.16 -3.52
N LEU A 14 7.37 -3.33 -4.17
CA LEU A 14 7.30 -4.62 -3.48
C LEU A 14 8.47 -4.76 -2.49
N GLY A 15 8.16 -5.21 -1.27
CA GLY A 15 9.14 -5.36 -0.20
C GLY A 15 9.42 -4.10 0.62
N ASP A 16 8.89 -2.93 0.24
CA ASP A 16 9.03 -1.73 1.06
C ASP A 16 8.33 -1.90 2.40
N ARG A 17 8.98 -1.37 3.45
CA ARG A 17 8.42 -1.27 4.79
C ARG A 17 7.59 0.00 4.91
N VAL A 18 6.35 -0.15 5.34
CA VAL A 18 5.38 0.94 5.47
C VAL A 18 4.57 0.80 6.75
N TYR A 19 3.98 1.90 7.17
CA TYR A 19 3.06 2.00 8.31
C TYR A 19 1.80 2.72 7.85
N LEU A 20 0.70 2.57 8.61
CA LEU A 20 -0.43 3.49 8.48
C LEU A 20 -0.07 4.84 9.09
N ASN A 21 -0.44 5.92 8.42
CA ASN A 21 -0.27 7.30 8.94
C ASN A 21 -1.06 7.56 10.23
N SER A 22 -2.10 6.75 10.51
CA SER A 22 -2.87 6.76 11.75
C SER A 22 -2.24 5.97 12.89
N GLY A 23 -1.13 5.28 12.62
CA GLY A 23 -0.49 4.33 13.55
C GLY A 23 -0.86 2.87 13.25
N GLY A 24 0.08 1.97 13.52
CA GLY A 24 -0.10 0.54 13.24
C GLY A 24 1.16 -0.27 13.47
N PRO A 25 1.15 -1.57 13.15
CA PRO A 25 2.36 -2.38 13.05
C PRO A 25 3.19 -1.96 11.82
N GLU A 26 4.45 -2.37 11.79
CA GLU A 26 5.23 -2.37 10.55
C GLU A 26 4.62 -3.37 9.57
N MET A 27 4.38 -2.92 8.34
CA MET A 27 3.86 -3.74 7.26
C MET A 27 4.84 -3.75 6.09
N THR A 28 4.65 -4.70 5.17
CA THR A 28 5.42 -4.80 3.93
C THR A 28 4.49 -4.79 2.74
N ILE A 29 4.84 -4.03 1.70
CA ILE A 29 4.15 -4.07 0.40
C ILE A 29 4.33 -5.47 -0.21
N SER A 30 3.23 -6.21 -0.34
CA SER A 30 3.21 -7.55 -0.93
C SER A 30 2.64 -7.58 -2.35
N ASP A 31 1.87 -6.56 -2.73
CA ASP A 31 1.31 -6.41 -4.08
C ASP A 31 1.07 -4.93 -4.41
N ILE A 32 1.22 -4.58 -5.69
CA ILE A 32 0.87 -3.26 -6.25
C ILE A 32 -0.37 -3.48 -7.09
N GLU A 33 -1.53 -2.97 -6.65
CA GLU A 33 -2.78 -3.24 -7.36
C GLU A 33 -2.83 -2.50 -8.69
N LEU A 34 -2.92 -3.26 -9.78
CA LEU A 34 -3.02 -2.75 -11.13
C LEU A 34 -4.42 -3.03 -11.71
N GLN A 35 -4.90 -2.12 -12.54
CA GLN A 35 -6.14 -2.31 -13.26
C GLN A 35 -5.94 -3.33 -14.39
N ILE A 36 -6.65 -4.46 -14.32
CA ILE A 36 -6.50 -5.65 -15.20
C ILE A 36 -6.44 -5.34 -16.71
N ARG A 37 -7.12 -4.29 -17.17
CA ARG A 37 -7.22 -3.97 -18.62
C ARG A 37 -6.15 -2.99 -19.12
N THR A 38 -5.52 -2.24 -18.22
CA THR A 38 -4.63 -1.13 -18.58
C THR A 38 -3.26 -1.24 -17.93
N ASP A 39 -3.06 -2.18 -17.00
CA ASP A 39 -1.89 -2.29 -16.13
C ASP A 39 -1.55 -0.97 -15.40
N GLU A 40 -2.55 -0.10 -15.25
CA GLU A 40 -2.41 1.17 -14.56
C GLU A 40 -2.56 0.97 -13.06
N PHE A 41 -1.69 1.59 -12.29
CA PHE A 41 -1.77 1.59 -10.85
C PHE A 41 -3.09 2.20 -10.35
N THR A 42 -3.78 1.46 -9.49
CA THR A 42 -5.10 1.86 -8.98
C THR A 42 -5.03 2.90 -7.87
N GLY A 43 -3.85 3.11 -7.26
CA GLY A 43 -3.68 3.94 -6.06
C GLY A 43 -3.71 3.14 -4.75
N THR A 44 -3.77 1.80 -4.80
CA THR A 44 -3.80 0.95 -3.60
C THR A 44 -2.73 -0.13 -3.61
N TYR A 45 -2.32 -0.55 -2.42
CA TYR A 45 -1.35 -1.62 -2.22
C TYR A 45 -1.93 -2.72 -1.37
N ARG A 46 -1.53 -3.97 -1.63
CA ARG A 46 -1.67 -5.02 -0.62
C ARG A 46 -0.45 -5.00 0.27
N CYS A 47 -0.72 -5.02 1.56
CA CYS A 47 0.27 -5.08 2.61
C CYS A 47 0.12 -6.41 3.36
N GLN A 48 1.22 -6.91 3.91
CA GLN A 48 1.21 -8.02 4.85
C GLN A 48 2.08 -7.70 6.07
N TRP A 49 1.70 -8.22 7.22
CA TRP A 49 2.42 -8.02 8.48
C TRP A 49 2.21 -9.19 9.42
N PHE A 50 3.01 -9.25 10.48
CA PHE A 50 2.83 -10.24 11.55
C PHE A 50 2.08 -9.64 12.73
N GLY A 51 0.89 -10.16 13.00
CA GLY A 51 0.13 -9.96 14.24
C GLY A 51 0.52 -11.01 15.26
N GLY A 52 1.69 -10.87 15.88
CA GLY A 52 2.28 -11.93 16.71
C GLY A 52 2.76 -13.09 15.85
N LYS A 53 2.17 -14.29 16.02
CA LYS A 53 2.55 -15.50 15.24
C LYS A 53 1.76 -15.69 13.95
N LYS A 54 0.79 -14.81 13.67
CA LYS A 54 -0.10 -14.92 12.52
C LYS A 54 0.31 -13.93 11.43
N LEU A 55 0.36 -14.40 10.19
CA LEU A 55 0.49 -13.55 9.01
C LEU A 55 -0.87 -12.94 8.69
N GLU A 56 -0.95 -11.62 8.73
CA GLU A 56 -2.12 -10.82 8.37
C GLU A 56 -1.87 -10.11 7.04
N ARG A 57 -2.97 -9.72 6.36
CA ARG A 57 -2.95 -8.99 5.08
C ARG A 57 -4.05 -7.95 5.05
N GLY A 58 -3.83 -6.88 4.28
CA GLY A 58 -4.81 -5.81 4.08
C GLY A 58 -4.51 -4.99 2.84
N THR A 59 -5.53 -4.36 2.28
CA THR A 59 -5.39 -3.45 1.13
C THR A 59 -5.59 -2.02 1.61
N PHE A 60 -4.66 -1.13 1.29
CA PHE A 60 -4.66 0.24 1.76
C PHE A 60 -4.41 1.23 0.61
N PRO A 61 -5.04 2.41 0.66
CA PRO A 61 -4.73 3.48 -0.29
C PRO A 61 -3.34 4.08 -0.02
N GLU A 62 -2.66 4.50 -1.08
CA GLU A 62 -1.30 5.04 -1.05
C GLU A 62 -1.13 6.18 -0.03
N GLU A 63 -2.10 7.08 0.03
CA GLU A 63 -2.09 8.25 0.93
C GLU A 63 -2.22 7.89 2.42
N SER A 64 -2.66 6.67 2.74
CA SER A 64 -2.72 6.18 4.12
C SER A 64 -1.39 5.57 4.59
N LEU A 65 -0.46 5.31 3.68
CA LEU A 65 0.81 4.67 3.96
C LEU A 65 1.93 5.71 4.14
N THR A 66 2.90 5.37 4.99
CA THR A 66 4.11 6.17 5.21
C THR A 66 5.32 5.27 5.45
N GLN A 67 6.51 5.69 5.04
CA GLN A 67 7.78 5.01 5.37
C GLN A 67 8.32 5.39 6.75
N THR A 68 7.78 6.45 7.37
CA THR A 68 8.18 6.88 8.70
C THR A 68 7.37 6.15 9.75
N ASN A 69 8.04 5.53 10.71
CA ASN A 69 7.36 4.91 11.85
C ASN A 69 6.64 6.01 12.67
N PRO A 70 5.30 6.00 12.74
CA PRO A 70 4.54 7.05 13.43
C PRO A 70 4.67 6.98 14.97
N LYS A 71 5.34 5.96 15.51
CA LYS A 71 5.61 5.80 16.95
C LYS A 71 7.03 6.19 17.37
N SER A 72 7.88 6.61 16.43
CA SER A 72 9.27 7.03 16.71
C SER A 72 9.38 8.47 17.17
#